data_AF-A0A7X5UVL9-F1
#
_entry.id   AF-A0A7X5UVL9-F1
#
_cell.length_a   1.000
_cell.length_b   1.000
_cell.length_c   1.000
_cell.angle_alpha   90.00
_cell.angle_beta   90.00
_cell.angle_gamma   90.00
#
_symmetry.space_group_name_H-M   'P 1'
#
loop_
_entity.id
_entity.type
_entity.pdbx_description
1 polymer ?
#
loop_
_entity_poly.entity_id
_entity_poly.type
_entity_poly.pdbx_seq_one_letter_code
_entity_poly.pdbx_strand_id
1 'polypeptide(L)' 'MDLNYLLARHQVSLMRADTAACSGARHSHQGLARGYAGRIRQLRERLGTGASLLVPA' A
#
# COMPACT_ATOMS: atom_id res chain seq x y z
N MET A 1 -10.55 1.51 5.13
CA MET A 1 -9.92 0.56 4.19
C MET A 1 -9.09 -0.40 5.01
N ASP A 2 -9.32 -1.69 4.87
CA ASP A 2 -8.51 -2.72 5.51
C ASP A 2 -7.21 -3.01 4.72
N LEU A 3 -6.39 -3.89 5.27
CA LEU A 3 -5.10 -4.28 4.67
C LEU A 3 -5.26 -4.99 3.32
N ASN A 4 -6.28 -5.83 3.15
CA ASN A 4 -6.51 -6.57 1.90
C ASN A 4 -6.88 -5.61 0.77
N TYR A 5 -7.75 -4.63 1.04
CA TYR A 5 -8.08 -3.60 0.08
C TYR A 5 -6.83 -2.82 -0.38
N LEU A 6 -5.98 -2.41 0.57
CA LEU A 6 -4.77 -1.64 0.26
C LEU A 6 -3.77 -2.47 -0.56
N LEU A 7 -3.60 -3.75 -0.21
CA LEU A 7 -2.73 -4.67 -0.96
C LEU A 7 -3.25 -4.90 -2.39
N ALA A 8 -4.55 -5.16 -2.56
CA ALA A 8 -5.15 -5.34 -3.87
C ALA A 8 -4.95 -4.10 -4.76
N ARG A 9 -5.18 -2.90 -4.21
CA ARG A 9 -4.97 -1.64 -4.95
C ARG A 9 -3.51 -1.36 -5.27
N HIS A 10 -2.60 -1.71 -4.36
CA HIS A 10 -1.16 -1.61 -4.60
C HIS A 10 -0.74 -2.52 -5.77
N GLN A 11 -1.13 -3.80 -5.75
CA GLN A 11 -0.83 -4.76 -6.82
C GLN A 11 -1.40 -4.33 -8.17
N VAL A 12 -2.66 -3.91 -8.22
CA VAL A 12 -3.28 -3.40 -9.46
C VAL A 12 -2.53 -2.18 -10.00
N SER A 13 -2.08 -1.28 -9.14
CA SER A 13 -1.32 -0.10 -9.55
C SER A 13 0.05 -0.47 -10.12
N LEU A 14 0.74 -1.45 -9.54
CA LEU A 14 1.99 -1.99 -10.09
C LEU A 14 1.78 -2.65 -11.46
N MET A 15 0.78 -3.52 -11.58
CA MET A 15 0.44 -4.19 -12.85
C MET A 15 0.11 -3.16 -13.96
N ARG A 16 -0.60 -2.09 -13.61
CA ARG A 16 -0.90 -1.02 -14.57
C ARG A 16 0.31 -0.16 -14.91
N ALA A 17 1.24 0.05 -13.99
CA ALA A 17 2.48 0.74 -14.29
C ALA A 17 3.36 -0.05 -15.26
N ASP A 18 3.40 -1.37 -15.09
CA ASP A 18 4.15 -2.29 -15.94
C ASP A 18 3.59 -2.34 -17.37
N THR A 19 2.27 -2.43 -17.50
CA THR A 19 1.57 -2.52 -18.79
C THR A 19 1.22 -1.15 -19.42
N ALA A 20 1.61 -0.03 -18.81
CA ALA A 20 1.29 1.30 -19.31
C ALA A 20 1.99 1.59 -20.65
N ALA A 21 1.19 1.95 -21.65
CA ALA A 21 1.66 2.27 -22.99
C ALA A 21 2.46 3.59 -23.07
N CYS A 22 2.29 4.50 -22.11
CA CYS A 22 2.98 5.79 -22.10
C CYS A 22 3.61 6.13 -20.75
N SER A 23 4.64 6.99 -20.79
CA SER A 23 5.41 7.40 -19.61
C SER A 23 4.56 8.12 -18.55
N GLY A 24 3.62 8.97 -18.96
CA GLY A 24 2.73 9.69 -18.05
C GLY A 24 1.80 8.74 -17.26
N ALA A 25 1.21 7.75 -17.94
CA ALA A 25 0.39 6.73 -17.29
C ALA A 25 1.22 5.85 -16.35
N ARG A 26 2.42 5.42 -16.79
CA ARG A 26 3.37 4.68 -15.95
C ARG A 26 3.71 5.45 -14.68
N HIS A 27 4.07 6.74 -14.81
CA HIS A 27 4.41 7.59 -13.68
C HIS A 27 3.23 7.73 -12.70
N SER A 28 2.03 7.95 -13.23
CA SER A 28 0.81 8.07 -12.42
C SER A 28 0.52 6.79 -11.63
N HIS A 29 0.61 5.62 -12.28
CA HIS A 29 0.41 4.33 -11.64
C HIS A 29 1.50 4.00 -10.59
N GLN A 30 2.75 4.37 -10.84
CA GLN A 30 3.82 4.28 -9.85
C GLN A 30 3.55 5.18 -8.63
N GLY A 31 3.06 6.40 -8.85
CA GLY A 31 2.65 7.30 -7.77
C GLY A 31 1.56 6.70 -6.90
N LEU A 32 0.53 6.10 -7.52
CA LEU A 32 -0.52 5.38 -6.79
C LEU A 32 0.04 4.20 -6.00
N ALA A 33 0.89 3.37 -6.60
CA ALA A 33 1.51 2.23 -5.93
C ALA A 33 2.31 2.68 -4.68
N ARG A 34 3.10 3.75 -4.79
CA ARG A 34 3.83 4.36 -3.66
C ARG A 34 2.88 4.87 -2.58
N GLY A 35 1.80 5.55 -2.96
CA GLY A 35 0.78 6.02 -2.01
C GLY A 35 0.13 4.88 -1.22
N TYR A 36 -0.22 3.78 -1.89
CA TYR A 36 -0.74 2.59 -1.22
C TYR A 36 0.30 1.93 -0.30
N ALA A 37 1.56 1.85 -0.72
CA ALA A 37 2.64 1.32 0.12
C ALA A 37 2.79 2.11 1.43
N GLY A 38 2.70 3.44 1.37
CA GLY A 38 2.70 4.31 2.56
C GLY A 38 1.53 4.00 3.51
N ARG A 39 0.32 3.84 2.98
CA ARG A 39 -0.87 3.49 3.78
C ARG A 39 -0.77 2.09 4.40
N ILE A 40 -0.23 1.12 3.65
CA ILE A 40 0.02 -0.24 4.17
C ILE A 40 0.96 -0.17 5.36
N ARG A 41 2.07 0.57 5.23
CA ARG A 41 3.03 0.76 6.34
C ARG A 41 2.37 1.37 7.57
N GLN A 42 1.64 2.48 7.39
CA GLN A 42 0.93 3.14 8.50
C GLN A 42 -0.08 2.20 9.18
N LEU A 43 -0.82 1.41 8.41
CA LEU A 43 -1.78 0.47 8.97
C LEU A 43 -1.09 -0.65 9.74
N ARG A 44 0.01 -1.20 9.20
CA ARG A 44 0.83 -2.22 9.89
C ARG A 44 1.42 -1.70 11.18
N GLU A 45 1.93 -0.47 11.18
CA GLU A 45 2.44 0.20 12.39
C GLU A 45 1.31 0.32 13.43
N ARG A 46 0.11 0.78 13.05
CA ARG A 46 -1.03 0.87 13.97
C ARG A 46 -1.46 -0.49 14.54
N LEU A 47 -1.47 -1.54 13.71
CA LEU A 47 -1.79 -2.90 14.15
C LEU A 47 -0.71 -3.49 15.07
N GLY A 48 0.57 -3.22 14.76
CA GLY A 48 1.71 -3.64 15.58
C GLY A 48 1.77 -2.92 16.93
N THR A 49 1.50 -1.61 16.96
CA THR A 49 1.40 -0.83 18.20
C THR A 49 0.22 -1.29 19.05
N GLY A 50 -0.90 -1.70 18.45
CA GLY A 50 -2.03 -2.30 19.17
C GLY A 50 -1.71 -3.66 19.80
N ALA A 51 -0.86 -4.47 19.15
CA ALA A 51 -0.40 -5.76 19.70
C ALA A 51 0.63 -5.60 20.83
N SER A 52 1.47 -4.56 20.77
CA SER A 52 2.52 -4.31 21.78
C SER A 52 1.98 -3.80 23.13
N LEU A 53 0.74 -3.28 23.18
CA LEU A 53 0.11 -2.79 24.42
C LEU A 53 -0.55 -3.90 25.27
N LEU A 54 -0.55 -5.16 24.82
CA LEU A 54 -1.21 -6.29 25.49
C LEU A 54 -0.26 -7.26 26.20
N VAL A 55 1.00 -6.87 26.43
CA VAL A 55 1.92 -7.66 27.28
C VAL A 55 2.13 -6.92 28.61
N PRO A 56 1.36 -7.24 29.67
CA PRO A 56 1.76 -6.86 31.02
C PRO A 56 2.92 -7.74 31.49
N ALA A 57 3.90 -7.09 32.12
CA ALA A 57 4.91 -7.74 32.95
C ALA A 57 4.35 -8.10 34.33
#